data_AF-A0A127SYI3-F1
#
_entry.id   AF-A0A127SYI3-F1
#
_cell.length_a   1.000
_cell.length_b   1.000
_cell.length_c   1.000
_cell.angle_alpha   90.00
_cell.angle_beta   90.00
_cell.angle_gamma   90.00
#
_symmetry.space_group_name_H-M   'P 1'
#
loop_
_entity.id
_entity.type
_entity.pdbx_description
1 polymer ?
#
loop_
_entity_poly.entity_id
_entity_poly.type
_entity_poly.pdbx_seq_one_letter_code
_entity_poly.pdbx_strand_id
1 'polypeptide(L)' 'MQAGAPVDSFVVPEPWDMPGYDSQVIMAAGAFTMGSSIELSADAPLREPYAAWMQGGFNFHSAKTGVMLAAQAMHDRGLI' A
#
# COMPACT_ATOMS: atom_id res chain seq x y z
N MET A 1 -0.51 2.21 4.98
CA MET A 1 0.76 1.89 4.29
C MET A 1 1.34 3.13 3.60
N GLN A 2 0.63 3.81 2.68
CA GLN A 2 1.12 5.02 1.97
C GLN A 2 1.77 6.09 2.88
N ALA A 3 1.18 6.37 4.05
CA ALA A 3 1.73 7.33 5.02
C ALA A 3 3.14 6.99 5.55
N GLY A 4 3.57 5.73 5.42
CA GLY A 4 4.91 5.27 5.78
C GLY A 4 5.90 5.23 4.61
N ALA A 5 5.50 5.69 3.43
CA ALA A 5 6.33 5.69 2.23
C ALA A 5 7.29 6.90 2.19
N PRO A 6 8.43 6.83 1.49
CA PRO A 6 9.37 7.94 1.38
C PRO A 6 8.87 9.09 0.48
N VAL A 7 8.01 8.79 -0.51
CA VAL A 7 7.47 9.76 -1.48
C VAL A 7 5.94 9.78 -1.37
N ASP A 8 5.33 10.95 -1.55
CA ASP A 8 3.87 11.17 -1.51
C ASP A 8 3.16 10.59 -0.28
N SER A 9 3.84 10.59 0.87
CA SER A 9 3.30 10.08 2.13
C SER A 9 2.12 10.87 2.68
N PHE A 10 1.95 12.12 2.25
CA PHE A 10 0.82 12.97 2.59
C PHE A 10 -0.42 12.72 1.70
N VAL A 11 -0.28 11.95 0.62
CA VAL A 11 -1.37 11.62 -0.30
C VAL A 11 -2.13 10.41 0.22
N VAL A 12 -3.46 10.46 0.14
CA VAL A 12 -4.34 9.35 0.51
C VAL A 12 -4.72 8.58 -0.76
N PRO A 13 -4.43 7.28 -0.87
CA PRO A 13 -4.85 6.48 -2.02
C PRO A 13 -6.37 6.39 -2.11
N GLU A 14 -6.88 6.53 -3.33
CA GLU A 14 -8.27 6.29 -3.66
C GLU A 14 -8.38 5.14 -4.66
N PRO A 15 -9.53 4.44 -4.70
CA PRO A 15 -9.76 3.38 -5.69
C PRO A 15 -9.67 3.90 -7.12
N TRP A 16 -9.00 3.14 -7.99
CA TRP A 16 -8.83 3.48 -9.40
C TRP A 16 -9.23 2.31 -10.32
N ASP A 17 -9.83 2.64 -11.47
CA ASP A 17 -10.11 1.71 -12.57
C ASP A 17 -8.82 1.35 -13.32
N MET A 18 -8.00 0.50 -12.70
CA MET A 18 -6.71 0.08 -13.25
C MET A 18 -6.93 -0.77 -14.51
N PRO A 19 -6.30 -0.43 -15.66
CA PRO A 19 -6.44 -1.20 -16.89
C PRO A 19 -6.06 -2.68 -16.69
N GLY A 20 -6.93 -3.59 -17.15
CA GLY A 20 -6.72 -5.03 -17.03
C GLY A 20 -7.32 -5.69 -15.79
N TYR A 21 -7.97 -4.93 -14.90
CA TYR A 21 -8.69 -5.45 -13.75
C TYR A 21 -10.21 -5.28 -13.93
N ASP A 22 -10.97 -6.31 -13.51
CA ASP A 22 -12.44 -6.32 -13.57
C ASP A 22 -13.12 -5.55 -12.42
N SER A 23 -12.32 -5.11 -11.45
CA SER A 23 -12.76 -4.36 -10.28
C SER A 23 -11.79 -3.21 -10.02
N GLN A 24 -12.28 -2.13 -9.39
CA GLN A 24 -11.42 -1.06 -8.91
C GLN A 24 -10.31 -1.62 -8.01
N VAL A 25 -9.11 -1.07 -8.17
CA VAL A 25 -7.93 -1.42 -7.39
C VAL A 25 -7.51 -0.19 -6.61
N ILE A 26 -7.26 -0.36 -5.31
CA ILE A 26 -6.59 0.65 -4.51
C ILE A 26 -5.11 0.29 -4.42
N MET A 27 -4.22 1.27 -4.59
CA MET A 27 -2.78 1.07 -4.56
C MET A 27 -2.08 2.17 -3.78
N ALA A 28 -1.25 1.77 -2.81
CA ALA A 28 -0.27 2.61 -2.16
C ALA A 28 1.10 2.39 -2.82
N ALA A 29 1.60 3.41 -3.51
CA ALA A 29 2.81 3.37 -4.34
C ALA A 29 3.67 4.62 -4.18
N GLY A 30 3.96 5.01 -2.92
CA GLY A 30 4.88 6.12 -2.60
C GLY A 30 6.35 5.82 -2.90
N ALA A 31 6.64 5.48 -4.14
CA ALA A 31 7.94 5.04 -4.65
C ALA A 31 8.64 6.17 -5.42
N PHE A 32 9.98 6.11 -5.49
CA PHE A 32 10.76 7.06 -6.29
C PHE A 32 10.54 6.87 -7.79
N THR A 33 10.36 5.62 -8.22
CA THR A 33 9.99 5.29 -9.60
C THR A 33 8.49 4.98 -9.67
N MET A 34 7.77 5.67 -10.56
CA MET A 34 6.31 5.48 -10.70
C MET A 34 5.96 4.02 -10.99
N GLY A 35 5.03 3.46 -10.20
CA GLY A 35 4.56 2.08 -10.35
C GLY A 35 5.58 1.01 -9.96
N SER A 36 6.68 1.38 -9.32
CA SER A 36 7.69 0.44 -8.83
C SER A 36 7.13 -0.46 -7.72
N SER A 37 7.17 -1.78 -7.96
CA SER A 37 6.78 -2.81 -6.98
C SER A 37 7.98 -3.48 -6.30
N ILE A 38 9.21 -3.11 -6.66
CA ILE A 38 10.43 -3.49 -5.91
C ILE A 38 10.63 -2.58 -4.70
N GLU A 39 10.16 -1.34 -4.79
CA GLU A 39 9.96 -0.47 -3.64
C GLU A 39 8.72 -0.93 -2.87
N LEU A 40 8.67 -0.60 -1.57
CA LEU A 40 7.56 -1.03 -0.72
C LEU A 40 6.25 -0.49 -1.30
N SER A 41 5.33 -1.39 -1.62
CA SER A 41 4.02 -1.08 -2.21
C SER A 41 2.95 -2.00 -1.64
N ALA A 42 1.70 -1.57 -1.74
CA ALA A 42 0.56 -2.39 -1.36
C ALA A 42 -0.63 -2.12 -2.28
N ASP A 43 -1.28 -3.16 -2.77
CA ASP A 43 -2.45 -3.04 -3.64
C ASP A 43 -3.51 -4.10 -3.32
N ALA A 44 -4.76 -3.77 -3.62
CA ALA A 44 -5.90 -4.64 -3.37
C ALA A 44 -7.04 -4.34 -4.36
N PRO A 45 -7.64 -5.37 -4.99
CA PRO A 45 -8.90 -5.22 -5.69
C PRO A 45 -10.04 -5.07 -4.67
N LEU A 46 -10.97 -4.15 -4.95
CA LEU A 46 -12.15 -3.91 -4.12
C LEU A 46 -13.25 -4.93 -4.40
N ARG A 47 -12.94 -6.19 -4.08
CA ARG A 47 -13.86 -7.31 -4.14
C ARG A 47 -13.54 -8.31 -3.05
N GLU A 48 -14.52 -9.10 -2.65
CA GLU A 48 -14.34 -10.18 -1.69
C GLU A 48 -13.22 -11.15 -2.16
N PRO A 49 -12.30 -11.59 -1.27
CA PRO A 49 -12.28 -11.43 0.20
C PRO A 49 -11.54 -10.17 0.71
N TYR A 50 -11.43 -9.10 -0.08
CA TYR A 50 -10.68 -7.88 0.24
C TYR A 50 -9.23 -8.15 0.62
N ALA A 51 -8.61 -9.10 -0.08
CA ALA A 51 -7.20 -9.42 0.10
C ALA A 51 -6.33 -8.26 -0.37
N ALA A 52 -5.33 -7.91 0.44
CA ALA A 52 -4.30 -6.95 0.09
C ALA A 52 -2.97 -7.67 -0.10
N TRP A 53 -2.27 -7.32 -1.18
CA TRP A 53 -0.91 -7.74 -1.44
C TRP A 53 0.02 -6.63 -0.98
N MET A 54 0.99 -7.00 -0.14
CA MET A 54 2.08 -6.12 0.26
C MET A 54 3.39 -6.73 -0.23
N GLN A 55 4.15 -5.96 -0.99
CA GLN A 55 5.37 -6.43 -1.64
C GLN A 55 6.44 -5.35 -1.71
N GLY A 56 7.62 -5.77 -2.14
CA GLY A 56 8.77 -4.89 -2.28
C GLY A 56 9.34 -4.48 -0.93
N GLY A 57 10.28 -3.55 -0.98
CA GLY A 57 11.07 -3.15 0.18
C GLY A 57 12.55 -3.12 -0.19
N PHE A 58 12.94 -2.07 -0.91
CA PHE A 58 14.33 -1.87 -1.35
C PHE A 58 15.34 -2.00 -0.20
N ASN A 59 14.95 -1.59 1.02
CA ASN A 59 15.68 -1.91 2.23
C ASN A 59 14.74 -2.48 3.30
N PHE A 60 15.24 -3.42 4.10
CA PHE A 60 14.46 -4.13 5.11
C PHE A 60 13.89 -3.19 6.18
N HIS A 61 14.66 -2.17 6.58
CA HIS A 61 14.27 -1.29 7.67
C HIS A 61 13.07 -0.41 7.30
N SER A 62 13.05 0.19 6.12
CA SER A 62 11.91 0.97 5.62
C SER A 62 10.71 0.09 5.37
N ALA A 63 10.92 -1.11 4.80
CA ALA A 63 9.87 -2.10 4.61
C ALA A 63 9.19 -2.47 5.94
N LYS A 64 9.99 -2.84 6.94
CA LYS A 64 9.51 -3.17 8.29
C LYS A 64 8.76 -1.99 8.91
N THR A 65 9.33 -0.79 8.86
CA THR A 65 8.68 0.41 9.41
C THR A 65 7.33 0.68 8.74
N GLY A 66 7.25 0.62 7.41
CA GLY A 66 6.00 0.83 6.68
C GLY A 66 4.92 -0.19 7.03
N VAL A 67 5.29 -1.47 7.18
CA VAL A 67 4.37 -2.53 7.62
C VAL A 67 3.93 -2.33 9.08
N MET A 68 4.86 -2.00 9.98
CA MET A 68 4.52 -1.76 11.39
C MET A 68 3.59 -0.55 11.56
N LEU A 69 3.80 0.54 10.81
CA LEU A 69 2.92 1.69 10.81
C LEU A 69 1.52 1.35 10.27
N ALA A 70 1.44 0.50 9.24
CA ALA A 70 0.17 0.02 8.72
C ALA A 70 -0.59 -0.82 9.76
N ALA A 71 0.09 -1.75 10.41
CA ALA A 71 -0.49 -2.57 11.49
C ALA A 71 -0.92 -1.71 12.68
N GLN A 72 -0.09 -0.74 13.11
CA GLN A 72 -0.43 0.18 14.18
C GLN A 72 -1.70 0.99 13.85
N ALA A 73 -1.80 1.53 12.64
CA ALA A 73 -2.99 2.26 12.22
C ALA A 73 -4.26 1.40 12.18
N MET A 74 -4.14 0.10 11.90
CA MET A 74 -5.27 -0.84 12.00
C MET A 74 -5.65 -1.10 13.45
N HIS A 75 -4.65 -1.28 14.32
CA HIS A 75 -4.85 -1.50 15.75
C HIS A 75 -5.51 -0.29 16.43
N ASP A 76 -5.03 0.93 16.15
CA ASP A 76 -5.60 2.17 16.69
C ASP A 76 -7.05 2.38 16.27
N ARG A 77 -7.46 1.77 15.14
CA ARG A 77 -8.85 1.76 14.63
C ARG A 77 -9.68 0.57 15.12
N GLY A 78 -9.11 -0.32 15.94
CA GLY A 78 -9.79 -1.53 16.44
C GLY A 78 -10.10 -2.56 15.36
N LEU A 79 -9.34 -2.59 14.27
CA LEU A 79 -9.50 -3.55 13.17
C LEU A 79 -8.70 -4.85 13.40
N ILE A 80 -7.70 -4.80 14.29
CA ILE A 80 -6.90 -5.92 14.80
C ILE A 80 -6.54 -5.72 16.28
#